data_AF-A0A356MJ23-F1
#
_entry.id   AF-A0A356MJ23-F1
#
_cell.length_a   1.000
_cell.length_b   1.000
_cell.length_c   1.000
_cell.angle_alpha   90.00
_cell.angle_beta   90.00
_cell.angle_gamma   90.00
#
_symmetry.space_group_name_H-M   'P 1'
#
loop_
_entity.id
_entity.type
_entity.pdbx_description
1 polymer ?
#
loop_
_entity_poly.entity_id
_entity_poly.type
_entity_poly.pdbx_seq_one_letter_code
_entity_poly.pdbx_strand_id
1 'polypeptide(L)'
;MTSDFVVEKGQLKAYLGSPDISGDFVIPEGVKKIGSEIFQENIKGDITIIFPSTFEKLEENSFDKANVVCYDFSKAKKVVDMSSINLKGIVNKIILPTTLKVFTASVNGKVKFKDVYVSDGEHVVNDGFELCPELEILDLKGITLKSDNFIIPSNIKKFEQGGLTARQITILPKSKLKIVSLGTLDTLSIPYGIDYLECQSVNYVFFEKSALNLRQFKIKNNKQPFVFENIDIANVTYHEELEQKGINYFSTNNGLIITQLDNTIAKFKDIPTEYDGKKNIGIMC
;
A
#
# COMPACT_ATOMS: atom_id res chain seq x y z
N MET A 1 -10.06 -43.30 -2.79
CA MET A 1 -10.39 -42.22 -1.85
C MET A 1 -11.12 -41.16 -2.64
N THR A 2 -12.35 -40.84 -2.26
CA THR A 2 -13.05 -39.67 -2.80
C THR A 2 -12.32 -38.43 -2.32
N SER A 3 -11.95 -37.54 -3.25
CA SER A 3 -11.42 -36.22 -2.94
C SER A 3 -12.42 -35.47 -2.06
N ASP A 4 -11.95 -34.81 -1.01
CA ASP A 4 -12.79 -33.93 -0.17
C ASP A 4 -13.36 -32.75 -0.97
N PHE A 5 -12.76 -32.43 -2.13
CA PHE A 5 -13.21 -31.39 -3.03
C PHE A 5 -14.16 -31.94 -4.10
N VAL A 6 -15.32 -31.28 -4.24
CA VAL A 6 -16.25 -31.47 -5.35
C VAL A 6 -15.95 -30.45 -6.43
N VAL A 7 -15.27 -30.89 -7.49
CA VAL A 7 -14.90 -30.05 -8.63
C VAL A 7 -15.65 -30.49 -9.88
N GLU A 8 -16.40 -29.57 -10.50
CA GLU A 8 -17.11 -29.83 -11.75
C GLU A 8 -16.68 -28.81 -12.81
N LYS A 9 -16.19 -29.29 -13.96
CA LYS A 9 -15.78 -28.46 -15.10
C LYS A 9 -14.82 -27.31 -14.71
N GLY A 10 -13.90 -27.59 -13.78
CA GLY A 10 -12.94 -26.62 -13.27
C GLY A 10 -13.51 -25.61 -12.26
N GLN A 11 -14.71 -25.81 -11.76
CA GLN A 11 -15.28 -25.04 -10.65
C GLN A 11 -15.28 -25.88 -9.37
N LEU A 12 -14.68 -25.36 -8.30
CA LEU A 12 -14.83 -25.90 -6.96
C LEU A 12 -16.20 -25.51 -6.42
N LYS A 13 -17.07 -26.50 -6.25
CA LYS A 13 -18.46 -26.31 -5.80
C LYS A 13 -18.66 -26.56 -4.32
N ALA A 14 -17.92 -27.50 -3.74
CA ALA A 14 -18.03 -27.82 -2.33
C ALA A 14 -16.74 -28.45 -1.78
N TYR A 15 -16.54 -28.30 -0.49
CA TYR A 15 -15.61 -29.05 0.34
C TYR A 15 -16.40 -29.91 1.33
N LEU A 16 -16.20 -31.22 1.27
CA LEU A 16 -16.87 -32.26 2.08
C LEU A 16 -15.94 -32.89 3.13
N GLY A 17 -14.73 -32.36 3.28
CA GLY A 17 -13.79 -32.84 4.29
C GLY A 17 -14.11 -32.33 5.69
N SER A 18 -13.22 -32.60 6.63
CA SER A 18 -13.43 -32.31 8.07
C SER A 18 -13.59 -30.81 8.36
N PRO A 19 -14.53 -30.40 9.23
CA PRO A 19 -14.63 -29.02 9.71
C PRO A 19 -13.52 -28.63 10.70
N ASP A 20 -12.75 -29.60 11.22
CA ASP A 20 -11.68 -29.38 12.20
C ASP A 20 -10.32 -29.05 11.54
N ILE A 21 -10.31 -28.73 10.25
CA ILE A 21 -9.09 -28.32 9.54
C ILE A 21 -8.54 -26.98 10.07
N SER A 22 -7.21 -26.87 10.06
CA SER A 22 -6.46 -25.64 10.35
C SER A 22 -5.19 -25.62 9.50
N GLY A 23 -4.67 -24.42 9.24
CA GLY A 23 -3.49 -24.23 8.40
C GLY A 23 -3.83 -24.17 6.91
N ASP A 24 -3.04 -24.84 6.08
CA ASP A 24 -3.11 -24.67 4.63
C ASP A 24 -4.32 -25.41 4.03
N PHE A 25 -5.20 -24.63 3.40
CA PHE A 25 -6.28 -25.12 2.56
C PHE A 25 -5.87 -24.97 1.09
N VAL A 26 -5.23 -26.02 0.56
CA VAL A 26 -4.71 -26.04 -0.81
C VAL A 26 -5.83 -26.38 -1.79
N ILE A 27 -6.24 -25.39 -2.59
CA ILE A 27 -7.23 -25.62 -3.64
C ILE A 27 -6.58 -26.43 -4.78
N PRO A 28 -7.23 -27.51 -5.28
CA PRO A 28 -6.64 -28.37 -6.30
C PRO A 28 -6.28 -27.65 -7.61
N GLU A 29 -5.16 -28.06 -8.22
CA GLU A 29 -4.78 -27.60 -9.55
C GLU A 29 -5.85 -27.99 -10.59
N GLY A 30 -6.08 -27.13 -11.59
CA GLY A 30 -7.16 -27.28 -12.56
C GLY A 30 -8.46 -26.58 -12.15
N VAL A 31 -8.61 -26.18 -10.87
CA VAL A 31 -9.69 -25.28 -10.44
C VAL A 31 -9.40 -23.88 -10.99
N LYS A 32 -10.37 -23.33 -11.72
CA LYS A 32 -10.37 -21.97 -12.28
C LYS A 32 -11.32 -21.04 -11.55
N LYS A 33 -12.43 -21.58 -11.04
CA LYS A 33 -13.50 -20.83 -10.39
C LYS A 33 -13.82 -21.46 -9.04
N ILE A 34 -14.09 -20.62 -8.05
CA ILE A 34 -14.55 -21.06 -6.73
C ILE A 34 -15.98 -20.56 -6.56
N GLY A 35 -16.90 -21.49 -6.29
CA GLY A 35 -18.32 -21.19 -6.10
C GLY A 35 -18.61 -20.53 -4.75
N SER A 36 -19.81 -19.94 -4.63
CA SER A 36 -20.31 -19.43 -3.35
C SER A 36 -20.43 -20.53 -2.29
N GLU A 37 -20.15 -20.21 -1.03
CA GLU A 37 -20.41 -21.06 0.15
C GLU A 37 -19.87 -22.50 0.03
N ILE A 38 -18.59 -22.69 -0.33
CA ILE A 38 -18.05 -24.04 -0.60
C ILE A 38 -18.06 -24.95 0.63
N PHE A 39 -17.99 -24.39 1.83
CA PHE A 39 -17.98 -25.16 3.07
C PHE A 39 -19.39 -25.56 3.48
N GLN A 40 -19.60 -26.85 3.72
CA GLN A 40 -20.92 -27.34 4.18
C GLN A 40 -21.16 -26.97 5.65
N GLU A 41 -20.11 -26.97 6.45
CA GLU A 41 -20.12 -26.65 7.88
C GLU A 41 -19.16 -25.48 8.20
N ASN A 42 -19.25 -24.94 9.42
CA ASN A 42 -18.30 -23.93 9.90
C ASN A 42 -16.94 -24.58 10.17
N ILE A 43 -15.91 -24.09 9.49
CA ILE A 43 -14.52 -24.47 9.74
C ILE A 43 -14.08 -23.86 11.07
N LYS A 44 -13.59 -24.71 11.98
CA LYS A 44 -13.25 -24.30 13.34
C LYS A 44 -11.87 -23.67 13.45
N GLY A 45 -10.94 -24.08 12.59
CA GLY A 45 -9.57 -23.59 12.60
C GLY A 45 -9.34 -22.37 11.72
N ASP A 46 -8.24 -21.69 11.99
CA ASP A 46 -7.70 -20.63 11.14
C ASP A 46 -7.13 -21.26 9.86
N ILE A 47 -7.52 -20.75 8.69
CA ILE A 47 -7.06 -21.29 7.41
C ILE A 47 -6.35 -20.28 6.52
N THR A 48 -5.30 -20.75 5.85
CA THR A 48 -4.63 -20.09 4.73
C THR A 48 -5.17 -20.68 3.44
N ILE A 49 -5.87 -19.89 2.63
CA ILE A 49 -6.34 -20.33 1.32
C ILE A 49 -5.19 -20.21 0.32
N ILE A 50 -4.74 -21.33 -0.24
CA ILE A 50 -3.69 -21.36 -1.27
C ILE A 50 -4.34 -21.60 -2.63
N PHE A 51 -4.28 -20.58 -3.49
CA PHE A 51 -4.89 -20.64 -4.82
C PHE A 51 -3.98 -21.38 -5.83
N PRO A 52 -4.56 -22.20 -6.74
CA PRO A 52 -3.81 -22.92 -7.76
C PRO A 52 -3.36 -22.00 -8.89
N SER A 53 -2.47 -22.49 -9.76
CA SER A 53 -1.97 -21.69 -10.88
C SER A 53 -3.02 -21.38 -11.95
N THR A 54 -4.06 -22.22 -12.01
CA THR A 54 -5.21 -22.06 -12.90
C THR A 54 -6.29 -21.13 -12.39
N PHE A 55 -6.20 -20.61 -11.17
CA PHE A 55 -7.25 -19.79 -10.57
C PHE A 55 -7.48 -18.48 -11.35
N GLU A 56 -8.75 -18.15 -11.56
CA GLU A 56 -9.18 -16.98 -12.34
C GLU A 56 -10.29 -16.18 -11.65
N LYS A 57 -11.21 -16.83 -10.91
CA LYS A 57 -12.40 -16.15 -10.35
C LYS A 57 -12.86 -16.70 -9.01
N LEU A 58 -13.28 -15.79 -8.13
CA LEU A 58 -13.95 -16.04 -6.85
C LEU A 58 -15.41 -15.56 -6.91
N GLU A 59 -16.35 -16.39 -6.47
CA GLU A 59 -17.74 -15.96 -6.26
C GLU A 59 -17.94 -15.34 -4.87
N GLU A 60 -19.02 -14.59 -4.70
CA GLU A 60 -19.35 -13.97 -3.42
C GLU A 60 -19.57 -15.02 -2.32
N ASN A 61 -19.13 -14.72 -1.10
CA ASN A 61 -19.31 -15.57 0.08
C ASN A 61 -18.68 -16.97 -0.02
N SER A 62 -17.72 -17.16 -0.93
CA SER A 62 -17.06 -18.46 -1.15
C SER A 62 -16.54 -19.10 0.14
N PHE A 63 -16.03 -18.29 1.08
CA PHE A 63 -15.39 -18.76 2.31
C PHE A 63 -16.07 -18.27 3.62
N ASP A 64 -17.34 -17.85 3.57
CA ASP A 64 -18.03 -17.20 4.71
C ASP A 64 -18.14 -18.07 5.98
N LYS A 65 -18.08 -19.39 5.83
CA LYS A 65 -18.09 -20.36 6.94
C LYS A 65 -16.69 -20.71 7.46
N ALA A 66 -15.66 -19.94 7.12
CA ALA A 66 -14.31 -20.18 7.60
C ALA A 66 -13.63 -18.91 8.11
N ASN A 67 -12.77 -19.07 9.12
CA ASN A 67 -11.88 -18.00 9.55
C ASN A 67 -10.64 -17.96 8.66
N VAL A 68 -10.72 -17.22 7.55
CA VAL A 68 -9.58 -17.06 6.63
C VAL A 68 -8.60 -16.04 7.19
N VAL A 69 -7.42 -16.50 7.59
CA VAL A 69 -6.35 -15.63 8.10
C VAL A 69 -5.38 -15.17 7.03
N CYS A 70 -5.29 -15.90 5.91
CA CYS A 70 -4.44 -15.54 4.78
C CYS A 70 -5.04 -15.97 3.43
N TYR A 71 -4.95 -15.10 2.44
CA TYR A 71 -5.18 -15.42 1.02
C TYR A 71 -3.84 -15.43 0.28
N ASP A 72 -3.44 -16.60 -0.23
CA ASP A 72 -2.17 -16.78 -0.93
C ASP A 72 -2.38 -16.99 -2.44
N PHE A 73 -2.18 -15.91 -3.19
CA PHE A 73 -2.22 -15.88 -4.65
C PHE A 73 -0.83 -16.06 -5.30
N SER A 74 0.23 -16.38 -4.55
CA SER A 74 1.61 -16.49 -5.07
C SER A 74 1.72 -17.34 -6.33
N LYS A 75 0.91 -18.42 -6.41
CA LYS A 75 0.90 -19.33 -7.56
C LYS A 75 -0.09 -18.93 -8.65
N ALA A 76 -1.04 -18.03 -8.38
CA ALA A 76 -2.17 -17.70 -9.26
C ALA A 76 -1.77 -16.78 -10.42
N LYS A 77 -0.91 -17.28 -11.32
CA LYS A 77 -0.28 -16.52 -12.42
C LYS A 77 -1.27 -15.89 -13.41
N LYS A 78 -2.53 -16.34 -13.44
CA LYS A 78 -3.59 -15.76 -14.28
C LYS A 78 -4.28 -14.55 -13.65
N VAL A 79 -4.06 -14.32 -12.36
CA VAL A 79 -4.56 -13.15 -11.66
C VAL A 79 -3.66 -11.97 -11.99
N VAL A 80 -4.05 -11.25 -13.04
CA VAL A 80 -3.42 -10.00 -13.48
C VAL A 80 -4.20 -8.77 -13.02
N ASP A 81 -5.45 -8.95 -12.59
CA ASP A 81 -6.36 -7.90 -12.15
C ASP A 81 -7.19 -8.41 -10.96
N MET A 82 -7.06 -7.73 -9.81
CA MET A 82 -7.79 -8.07 -8.59
C MET A 82 -9.21 -7.47 -8.53
N SER A 83 -9.59 -6.60 -9.46
CA SER A 83 -10.88 -5.90 -9.42
C SER A 83 -12.10 -6.81 -9.52
N SER A 84 -11.95 -8.03 -10.06
CA SER A 84 -13.01 -9.03 -10.12
C SER A 84 -13.00 -10.05 -8.98
N ILE A 85 -12.04 -9.97 -8.05
CA ILE A 85 -11.90 -10.91 -6.94
C ILE A 85 -12.48 -10.29 -5.68
N ASN A 86 -13.67 -10.75 -5.29
CA ASN A 86 -14.40 -10.22 -4.14
C ASN A 86 -13.97 -10.93 -2.85
N LEU A 87 -12.95 -10.40 -2.19
CA LEU A 87 -12.51 -10.85 -0.87
C LEU A 87 -13.41 -10.25 0.22
N LYS A 88 -13.57 -10.93 1.35
CA LYS A 88 -14.33 -10.43 2.51
C LYS A 88 -13.63 -10.79 3.83
N GLY A 89 -13.97 -10.05 4.89
CA GLY A 89 -13.57 -10.33 6.26
C GLY A 89 -12.38 -9.51 6.77
N ILE A 90 -11.89 -9.91 7.95
CA ILE A 90 -10.67 -9.40 8.57
C ILE A 90 -9.59 -10.46 8.35
N VAL A 91 -8.65 -10.15 7.47
CA VAL A 91 -7.59 -11.07 7.05
C VAL A 91 -6.29 -10.52 7.61
N ASN A 92 -5.45 -11.39 8.18
CA ASN A 92 -4.14 -10.91 8.64
C ASN A 92 -3.25 -10.58 7.43
N LYS A 93 -3.23 -11.45 6.43
CA LYS A 93 -2.26 -11.41 5.34
C LYS A 93 -2.87 -11.66 3.97
N ILE A 94 -2.37 -10.96 2.96
CA ILE A 94 -2.55 -11.35 1.55
C ILE A 94 -1.18 -11.47 0.87
N ILE A 95 -0.99 -12.52 0.07
CA ILE A 95 0.19 -12.69 -0.77
C ILE A 95 -0.25 -12.55 -2.22
N LEU A 96 0.26 -11.54 -2.91
CA LEU A 96 -0.05 -11.21 -4.29
C LEU A 96 0.97 -11.86 -5.25
N PRO A 97 0.55 -12.23 -6.48
CA PRO A 97 1.47 -12.72 -7.49
C PRO A 97 2.24 -11.55 -8.14
N THR A 98 3.46 -11.81 -8.60
CA THR A 98 4.26 -10.82 -9.36
C THR A 98 3.67 -10.44 -10.72
N THR A 99 2.75 -11.24 -11.25
CA THR A 99 2.08 -11.00 -12.55
C THR A 99 1.02 -9.90 -12.50
N LEU A 100 0.81 -9.26 -11.35
CA LEU A 100 -0.30 -8.34 -11.15
C LEU A 100 -0.10 -7.00 -11.87
N LYS A 101 -1.14 -6.56 -12.60
CA LYS A 101 -1.21 -5.28 -13.34
C LYS A 101 -2.13 -4.25 -12.69
N VAL A 102 -3.21 -4.72 -12.08
CA VAL A 102 -4.24 -3.88 -11.46
C VAL A 102 -4.52 -4.41 -10.06
N PHE A 103 -4.15 -3.61 -9.06
CA PHE A 103 -4.59 -3.82 -7.70
C PHE A 103 -5.66 -2.78 -7.37
N THR A 104 -6.91 -3.21 -7.50
CA THR A 104 -8.06 -2.47 -7.00
C THR A 104 -8.80 -3.39 -6.06
N ALA A 105 -8.95 -2.97 -4.82
CA ALA A 105 -9.82 -3.66 -3.90
C ALA A 105 -11.28 -3.30 -4.21
N SER A 106 -11.86 -4.00 -5.19
CA SER A 106 -13.29 -3.92 -5.46
C SER A 106 -14.02 -4.76 -4.42
N VAL A 107 -14.22 -4.17 -3.26
CA VAL A 107 -14.87 -4.84 -2.14
C VAL A 107 -16.27 -4.29 -1.99
N ASN A 108 -17.25 -5.08 -2.43
CA ASN A 108 -18.61 -4.98 -1.90
C ASN A 108 -18.57 -5.48 -0.44
N GLY A 109 -17.99 -4.65 0.45
CA GLY A 109 -17.74 -4.96 1.87
C GLY A 109 -16.28 -4.73 2.26
N LYS A 110 -15.99 -3.75 3.11
CA LYS A 110 -14.62 -3.40 3.55
C LYS A 110 -13.81 -4.63 3.97
N VAL A 111 -12.73 -4.95 3.27
CA VAL A 111 -11.73 -5.93 3.74
C VAL A 111 -10.64 -5.20 4.53
N LYS A 112 -10.21 -5.82 5.62
CA LYS A 112 -9.07 -5.35 6.40
C LYS A 112 -7.94 -6.35 6.21
N PHE A 113 -6.82 -5.88 5.70
CA PHE A 113 -5.55 -6.60 5.74
C PHE A 113 -4.70 -5.98 6.85
N LYS A 114 -3.96 -6.80 7.60
CA LYS A 114 -2.87 -6.24 8.43
C LYS A 114 -1.64 -6.01 7.57
N ASP A 115 -1.31 -6.98 6.72
CA ASP A 115 -0.11 -6.98 5.90
C ASP A 115 -0.41 -7.40 4.46
N VAL A 116 0.27 -6.75 3.50
CA VAL A 116 0.28 -7.12 2.08
C VAL A 116 1.68 -7.62 1.74
N TYR A 117 1.76 -8.76 1.06
CA TYR A 117 3.02 -9.32 0.58
C TYR A 117 2.94 -9.56 -0.92
N VAL A 118 4.10 -9.57 -1.58
CA VAL A 118 4.24 -9.99 -2.98
C VAL A 118 5.20 -11.18 -3.04
N SER A 119 4.91 -12.15 -3.90
CA SER A 119 5.74 -13.34 -4.09
C SER A 119 5.89 -13.75 -5.55
N ASP A 120 7.11 -14.09 -5.95
CA ASP A 120 7.46 -14.71 -7.23
C ASP A 120 7.34 -16.25 -7.21
N GLY A 121 6.93 -16.81 -6.06
CA GLY A 121 6.88 -18.24 -5.79
C GLY A 121 8.07 -18.79 -5.01
N GLU A 122 9.15 -18.01 -4.85
CA GLU A 122 10.36 -18.36 -4.10
C GLU A 122 10.63 -17.38 -2.95
N HIS A 123 10.48 -16.09 -3.23
CA HIS A 123 10.69 -14.98 -2.32
C HIS A 123 9.34 -14.37 -1.93
N VAL A 124 9.25 -13.85 -0.70
CA VAL A 124 8.05 -13.19 -0.16
C VAL A 124 8.50 -11.91 0.54
N VAL A 125 7.99 -10.76 0.10
CA VAL A 125 8.38 -9.43 0.61
C VAL A 125 7.14 -8.65 1.05
N ASN A 126 7.21 -7.99 2.21
CA ASN A 126 6.13 -7.13 2.73
C ASN A 126 6.10 -5.81 1.95
N ASP A 127 4.90 -5.37 1.55
CA ASP A 127 4.65 -4.18 0.74
C ASP A 127 5.50 -4.12 -0.56
N GLY A 128 5.92 -5.30 -1.05
CA GLY A 128 6.84 -5.49 -2.18
C GLY A 128 6.23 -5.20 -3.55
N PHE A 129 5.41 -4.16 -3.70
CA PHE A 129 4.77 -3.79 -4.96
C PHE A 129 5.78 -3.53 -6.10
N GLU A 130 7.05 -3.25 -5.77
CA GLU A 130 8.17 -3.21 -6.73
C GLU A 130 8.45 -4.57 -7.42
N LEU A 131 8.06 -5.68 -6.81
CA LEU A 131 8.11 -7.02 -7.40
C LEU A 131 6.95 -7.28 -8.38
N CYS A 132 6.01 -6.34 -8.53
CA CYS A 132 4.99 -6.37 -9.57
C CYS A 132 5.39 -5.41 -10.72
N PRO A 133 6.32 -5.80 -11.62
CA PRO A 133 6.88 -4.88 -12.63
C PRO A 133 5.84 -4.37 -13.63
N GLU A 134 4.73 -5.09 -13.79
CA GLU A 134 3.63 -4.75 -14.69
C GLU A 134 2.49 -3.98 -13.99
N LEU A 135 2.60 -3.68 -12.69
CA LEU A 135 1.58 -2.95 -11.93
C LEU A 135 1.45 -1.51 -12.45
N GLU A 136 0.28 -1.15 -12.95
CA GLU A 136 0.01 0.18 -13.53
C GLU A 136 -1.02 0.96 -12.71
N ILE A 137 -1.92 0.27 -12.02
CA ILE A 137 -3.00 0.88 -11.24
C ILE A 137 -2.97 0.32 -9.83
N LEU A 138 -2.82 1.23 -8.86
CA LEU A 138 -2.88 0.93 -7.44
C LEU A 138 -3.97 1.79 -6.79
N ASP A 139 -5.08 1.16 -6.46
CA ASP A 139 -6.24 1.78 -5.81
C ASP A 139 -6.55 1.05 -4.51
N LEU A 140 -6.27 1.73 -3.40
CA LEU A 140 -6.40 1.21 -2.05
C LEU A 140 -7.74 1.61 -1.40
N LYS A 141 -8.71 2.07 -2.20
CA LYS A 141 -10.06 2.33 -1.71
C LYS A 141 -10.70 1.04 -1.20
N GLY A 142 -11.38 1.12 -0.07
CA GLY A 142 -12.03 -0.05 0.54
C GLY A 142 -11.11 -0.97 1.34
N ILE A 143 -9.79 -0.73 1.34
CA ILE A 143 -8.81 -1.37 2.22
C ILE A 143 -8.58 -0.49 3.46
N THR A 144 -8.20 -1.09 4.59
CA THR A 144 -7.52 -0.38 5.68
C THR A 144 -6.08 -0.88 5.75
N LEU A 145 -5.10 -0.01 5.49
CA LEU A 145 -3.67 -0.31 5.55
C LEU A 145 -2.96 0.78 6.34
N LYS A 146 -1.92 0.44 7.11
CA LYS A 146 -1.12 1.40 7.86
C LYS A 146 0.34 1.23 7.47
N SER A 147 0.99 2.31 7.08
CA SER A 147 2.42 2.35 6.80
C SER A 147 2.92 3.75 7.12
N ASP A 148 3.95 3.90 7.93
CA ASP A 148 4.46 5.23 8.27
C ASP A 148 5.04 5.93 7.02
N ASN A 149 5.84 5.19 6.24
CA ASN A 149 6.48 5.64 5.01
C ASN A 149 6.08 4.73 3.86
N PHE A 150 5.22 5.22 2.96
CA PHE A 150 4.80 4.45 1.79
C PHE A 150 5.48 4.94 0.51
N ILE A 151 6.11 4.02 -0.21
CA ILE A 151 6.78 4.31 -1.49
C ILE A 151 5.88 3.86 -2.63
N ILE A 152 5.53 4.79 -3.54
CA ILE A 152 4.79 4.44 -4.75
C ILE A 152 5.79 3.94 -5.81
N PRO A 153 5.64 2.70 -6.31
CA PRO A 153 6.51 2.16 -7.35
C PRO A 153 6.49 3.00 -8.64
N SER A 154 7.62 3.06 -9.36
CA SER A 154 7.78 3.94 -10.52
C SER A 154 6.93 3.55 -11.74
N ASN A 155 6.46 2.30 -11.81
CA ASN A 155 5.62 1.78 -12.90
C ASN A 155 4.14 2.20 -12.79
N ILE A 156 3.70 2.65 -11.62
CA ILE A 156 2.31 3.08 -11.39
C ILE A 156 1.98 4.29 -12.27
N LYS A 157 0.86 4.23 -12.99
CA LYS A 157 0.29 5.30 -13.81
C LYS A 157 -0.84 6.05 -13.10
N LYS A 158 -1.58 5.36 -12.22
CA LYS A 158 -2.68 5.90 -11.42
C LYS A 158 -2.60 5.38 -9.98
N PHE A 159 -2.66 6.29 -9.01
CA PHE A 159 -2.68 5.96 -7.59
C PHE A 159 -3.87 6.62 -6.87
N GLU A 160 -4.61 5.83 -6.10
CA GLU A 160 -5.63 6.31 -5.16
C GLU A 160 -5.31 5.78 -3.74
N GLN A 161 -4.99 6.70 -2.81
CA GLN A 161 -4.60 6.34 -1.44
C GLN A 161 -5.69 5.56 -0.70
N GLY A 162 -6.96 5.87 -0.94
CA GLY A 162 -8.08 5.14 -0.33
C GLY A 162 -7.99 5.07 1.20
N GLY A 163 -7.98 3.85 1.76
CA GLY A 163 -7.86 3.66 3.21
C GLY A 163 -6.46 3.30 3.71
N LEU A 164 -5.41 3.57 2.91
CA LEU A 164 -4.04 3.66 3.41
C LEU A 164 -3.92 4.88 4.34
N THR A 165 -3.51 4.65 5.57
CA THR A 165 -3.07 5.69 6.51
C THR A 165 -1.55 5.71 6.52
N ALA A 166 -0.98 6.84 6.10
CA ALA A 166 0.47 7.05 6.09
C ALA A 166 0.84 8.46 6.53
N ARG A 167 2.00 8.62 7.18
CA ARG A 167 2.56 9.93 7.52
C ARG A 167 3.27 10.53 6.32
N GLN A 168 4.03 9.71 5.60
CA GLN A 168 4.80 10.08 4.43
C GLN A 168 4.45 9.21 3.22
N ILE A 169 4.30 9.87 2.07
CA ILE A 169 4.24 9.20 0.77
C ILE A 169 5.37 9.73 -0.12
N THR A 170 6.14 8.80 -0.68
CA THR A 170 7.25 9.10 -1.60
C THR A 170 6.93 8.54 -2.98
N ILE A 171 6.89 9.40 -3.99
CA ILE A 171 6.81 8.97 -5.39
C ILE A 171 8.24 8.94 -5.94
N LEU A 172 8.70 7.77 -6.39
CA LEU A 172 10.08 7.63 -6.87
C LEU A 172 10.35 8.41 -8.18
N PRO A 173 11.59 8.83 -8.43
CA PRO A 173 11.99 9.44 -9.70
C PRO A 173 11.66 8.55 -10.91
N LYS A 174 11.44 9.17 -12.08
CA LYS A 174 11.02 8.49 -13.34
C LYS A 174 9.67 7.77 -13.24
N SER A 175 8.84 8.14 -12.26
CA SER A 175 7.49 7.62 -12.14
C SER A 175 6.67 7.89 -13.39
N LYS A 176 5.86 6.90 -13.80
CA LYS A 176 4.87 7.02 -14.88
C LYS A 176 3.54 7.62 -14.41
N LEU A 177 3.49 8.04 -13.15
CA LEU A 177 2.28 8.46 -12.45
C LEU A 177 1.75 9.76 -13.04
N LYS A 178 0.51 9.74 -13.51
CA LYS A 178 -0.16 10.91 -14.10
C LYS A 178 -1.21 11.51 -13.19
N ILE A 179 -1.88 10.65 -12.42
CA ILE A 179 -3.01 11.03 -11.57
C ILE A 179 -2.77 10.47 -10.17
N VAL A 180 -2.84 11.37 -9.19
CA VAL A 180 -2.64 11.06 -7.78
C VAL A 180 -3.78 11.66 -6.96
N SER A 181 -4.46 10.83 -6.18
CA SER A 181 -5.44 11.29 -5.17
C SER A 181 -4.99 10.84 -3.78
N LEU A 182 -4.71 11.82 -2.93
CA LEU A 182 -4.15 11.64 -1.59
C LEU A 182 -5.09 12.17 -0.52
N GLY A 183 -5.04 11.52 0.64
CA GLY A 183 -5.71 11.92 1.87
C GLY A 183 -4.94 13.03 2.59
N THR A 184 -4.87 12.88 3.92
CA THR A 184 -4.09 13.76 4.79
C THR A 184 -2.71 13.16 5.01
N LEU A 185 -1.67 13.96 4.84
CA LEU A 185 -0.26 13.59 5.01
C LEU A 185 0.47 14.62 5.87
N ASP A 186 1.54 14.20 6.53
CA ASP A 186 2.52 15.14 7.08
C ASP A 186 3.44 15.61 5.95
N THR A 187 3.95 14.66 5.16
CA THR A 187 4.98 14.89 4.15
C THR A 187 4.62 14.24 2.82
N LEU A 188 4.88 14.97 1.73
CA LEU A 188 4.72 14.49 0.36
C LEU A 188 5.93 14.84 -0.51
N SER A 189 6.55 13.82 -1.09
CA SER A 189 7.69 13.96 -2.00
C SER A 189 7.29 13.68 -3.45
N ILE A 190 7.51 14.64 -4.35
CA ILE A 190 6.97 14.67 -5.72
C ILE A 190 8.11 14.81 -6.77
N PRO A 191 8.26 13.86 -7.71
CA PRO A 191 9.22 13.94 -8.79
C PRO A 191 8.76 14.88 -9.91
N TYR A 192 9.66 15.18 -10.83
CA TYR A 192 9.30 15.87 -12.06
C TYR A 192 8.38 15.00 -12.95
N GLY A 193 7.37 15.62 -13.57
CA GLY A 193 6.54 14.97 -14.61
C GLY A 193 5.15 14.50 -14.17
N ILE A 194 4.68 14.85 -12.97
CA ILE A 194 3.30 14.60 -12.54
C ILE A 194 2.34 15.59 -13.21
N ASP A 195 1.33 15.07 -13.92
CA ASP A 195 0.33 15.89 -14.63
C ASP A 195 -0.73 16.46 -13.67
N TYR A 196 -1.30 15.63 -12.80
CA TYR A 196 -2.39 15.99 -11.90
C TYR A 196 -2.19 15.41 -10.50
N LEU A 197 -2.30 16.27 -9.49
CA LEU A 197 -2.23 15.88 -8.08
C LEU A 197 -3.31 16.58 -7.26
N GLU A 198 -4.10 15.77 -6.57
CA GLU A 198 -5.06 16.22 -5.57
C GLU A 198 -4.72 15.61 -4.20
N CYS A 199 -4.64 16.46 -3.17
CA CYS A 199 -4.38 16.04 -1.79
C CYS A 199 -5.44 16.69 -0.87
N GLN A 200 -5.95 15.96 0.12
CA GLN A 200 -6.88 16.56 1.09
C GLN A 200 -6.15 17.62 1.93
N SER A 201 -5.03 17.24 2.54
CA SER A 201 -4.21 18.11 3.38
C SER A 201 -2.77 17.59 3.43
N VAL A 202 -1.80 18.49 3.42
CA VAL A 202 -0.38 18.15 3.61
C VAL A 202 0.35 19.30 4.29
N ASN A 203 1.28 19.01 5.21
CA ASN A 203 2.06 20.04 5.90
C ASN A 203 3.30 20.44 5.09
N TYR A 204 4.07 19.48 4.57
CA TYR A 204 5.33 19.70 3.85
C TYR A 204 5.32 19.02 2.48
N VAL A 205 5.69 19.76 1.44
CA VAL A 205 5.77 19.25 0.06
C VAL A 205 7.18 19.47 -0.48
N PHE A 206 7.83 18.40 -0.92
CA PHE A 206 9.16 18.42 -1.50
C PHE A 206 9.09 18.10 -3.00
N PHE A 207 9.54 19.02 -3.84
CA PHE A 207 9.62 18.86 -5.28
C PHE A 207 11.05 18.57 -5.74
N GLU A 208 11.20 17.58 -6.61
CA GLU A 208 12.49 17.27 -7.27
C GLU A 208 13.01 18.44 -8.11
N LYS A 209 12.10 19.21 -8.71
CA LYS A 209 12.38 20.45 -9.45
C LYS A 209 11.48 21.57 -8.94
N SER A 210 10.87 22.35 -9.83
CA SER A 210 9.90 23.38 -9.45
C SER A 210 8.46 22.87 -9.45
N ALA A 211 7.67 23.35 -8.49
CA ALA A 211 6.23 23.19 -8.36
C ALA A 211 5.45 23.77 -9.57
N LEU A 212 6.02 24.76 -10.27
CA LEU A 212 5.45 25.33 -11.50
C LEU A 212 5.33 24.33 -12.65
N ASN A 213 5.99 23.16 -12.54
CA ASN A 213 5.89 22.10 -13.52
C ASN A 213 4.65 21.20 -13.33
N LEU A 214 3.89 21.36 -12.24
CA LEU A 214 2.60 20.69 -12.10
C LEU A 214 1.57 21.42 -12.94
N ARG A 215 0.92 20.70 -13.88
CA ARG A 215 -0.18 21.30 -14.66
C ARG A 215 -1.36 21.66 -13.77
N GLN A 216 -1.65 20.83 -12.76
CA GLN A 216 -2.69 21.05 -11.77
C GLN A 216 -2.27 20.51 -10.40
N PHE A 217 -2.22 21.39 -9.40
CA PHE A 217 -1.99 21.05 -7.98
C PHE A 217 -3.14 21.58 -7.13
N LYS A 218 -3.81 20.69 -6.40
CA LYS A 218 -4.95 21.07 -5.56
C LYS A 218 -4.82 20.48 -4.16
N ILE A 219 -4.83 21.36 -3.17
CA ILE A 219 -5.02 21.01 -1.76
C ILE A 219 -6.43 21.43 -1.37
N LYS A 220 -7.23 20.50 -0.82
CA LYS A 220 -8.64 20.77 -0.49
C LYS A 220 -8.82 21.59 0.79
N ASN A 221 -7.90 21.48 1.75
CA ASN A 221 -7.95 22.23 3.00
C ASN A 221 -7.32 23.63 2.90
N ASN A 222 -7.79 24.55 3.75
CA ASN A 222 -7.42 25.97 3.77
C ASN A 222 -6.00 26.26 4.30
N LYS A 223 -5.25 25.27 4.78
CA LYS A 223 -3.87 25.47 5.25
C LYS A 223 -2.92 25.30 4.07
N GLN A 224 -2.19 26.36 3.71
CA GLN A 224 -1.14 26.27 2.69
C GLN A 224 0.01 25.40 3.20
N PRO A 225 0.54 24.46 2.40
CA PRO A 225 1.70 23.67 2.78
C PRO A 225 2.97 24.51 2.71
N PHE A 226 4.00 24.09 3.44
CA PHE A 226 5.37 24.53 3.17
C PHE A 226 5.91 23.79 1.95
N VAL A 227 6.39 24.54 0.96
CA VAL A 227 6.85 24.00 -0.33
C VAL A 227 8.36 24.17 -0.45
N PHE A 228 9.04 23.08 -0.79
CA PHE A 228 10.47 23.05 -1.06
C PHE A 228 10.71 22.56 -2.48
N GLU A 229 11.56 23.26 -3.23
CA GLU A 229 11.86 22.97 -4.63
C GLU A 229 13.33 22.60 -4.81
N ASN A 230 13.62 21.87 -5.89
CA ASN A 230 14.98 21.41 -6.23
C ASN A 230 15.61 20.54 -5.13
N ILE A 231 14.79 19.67 -4.53
CA ILE A 231 15.18 18.77 -3.45
C ILE A 231 15.44 17.38 -4.03
N ASP A 232 16.52 16.72 -3.59
CA ASP A 232 16.65 15.29 -3.84
C ASP A 232 15.64 14.52 -2.99
N ILE A 233 14.45 14.30 -3.56
CA ILE A 233 13.29 13.72 -2.90
C ILE A 233 13.51 12.28 -2.41
N ALA A 234 14.51 11.57 -2.96
CA ALA A 234 14.84 10.21 -2.52
C ALA A 234 15.59 10.20 -1.17
N ASN A 235 16.15 11.34 -0.76
CA ASN A 235 16.99 11.49 0.42
C ASN A 235 16.41 12.50 1.43
N VAL A 236 15.08 12.63 1.45
CA VAL A 236 14.35 13.42 2.46
C VAL A 236 14.01 12.53 3.64
N THR A 237 14.54 12.87 4.81
CA THR A 237 14.31 12.12 6.06
C THR A 237 13.86 13.06 7.14
N TYR A 238 12.79 12.69 7.84
CA TYR A 238 12.29 13.41 9.01
C TYR A 238 13.00 12.94 10.28
N HIS A 239 13.36 13.87 11.15
CA HIS A 239 14.10 13.59 12.38
C HIS A 239 13.43 14.24 13.60
N GLU A 240 13.26 13.43 14.65
CA GLU A 240 12.71 13.83 15.96
C GLU A 240 13.82 13.89 17.04
N GLU A 241 15.10 13.74 16.66
CA GLU A 241 16.23 13.64 17.59
C GLU A 241 16.42 14.89 18.47
N LEU A 242 15.97 16.06 17.99
CA LEU A 242 16.01 17.32 18.70
C LEU A 242 14.63 17.72 19.27
N GLU A 243 13.65 16.82 19.26
CA GLU A 243 12.29 17.10 19.72
C GLU A 243 12.27 17.52 21.21
N GLN A 244 13.13 16.93 22.04
CA GLN A 244 13.28 17.32 23.45
C GLN A 244 13.79 18.76 23.64
N LYS A 245 14.42 19.34 22.60
CA LYS A 245 14.80 20.75 22.55
C LYS A 245 13.74 21.61 21.88
N GLY A 246 12.57 21.05 21.57
CA GLY A 246 11.50 21.72 20.85
C GLY A 246 11.76 21.86 19.35
N ILE A 247 12.61 21.02 18.74
CA ILE A 247 13.03 21.18 17.35
C ILE A 247 12.78 19.90 16.55
N ASN A 248 11.96 19.99 15.51
CA ASN A 248 11.84 18.93 14.50
C ASN A 248 12.36 19.45 13.15
N TYR A 249 13.01 18.58 12.38
CA TYR A 249 13.64 18.96 11.13
C TYR A 249 13.64 17.84 10.09
N PHE A 250 13.76 18.22 8.83
CA PHE A 250 14.10 17.31 7.75
C PHE A 250 15.57 17.44 7.41
N SER A 251 16.23 16.31 7.14
CA SER A 251 17.51 16.30 6.45
C SER A 251 17.29 16.04 4.96
N THR A 252 17.98 16.79 4.13
CA THR A 252 18.06 16.61 2.68
C THR A 252 19.53 16.49 2.27
N ASN A 253 19.81 16.27 0.99
CA ASN A 253 21.20 16.35 0.50
C ASN A 253 21.76 17.78 0.48
N ASN A 254 20.90 18.80 0.48
CA ASN A 254 21.31 20.20 0.45
C ASN A 254 21.52 20.78 1.86
N GLY A 255 21.02 20.11 2.90
CA GLY A 255 21.08 20.59 4.28
C GLY A 255 19.86 20.22 5.10
N LEU A 256 19.75 20.85 6.26
CA LEU A 256 18.66 20.69 7.23
C LEU A 256 17.61 21.77 7.04
N ILE A 257 16.34 21.37 7.15
CA ILE A 257 15.21 22.28 7.13
C ILE A 257 14.49 22.10 8.46
N ILE A 258 14.54 23.11 9.32
CA ILE A 258 13.83 23.10 10.59
C ILE A 258 12.37 23.40 10.32
N THR A 259 11.49 22.50 10.74
CA THR A 259 10.07 22.52 10.39
C THR A 259 9.14 22.69 11.58
N GLN A 260 9.68 22.59 12.80
CA GLN A 260 8.97 22.92 14.02
C GLN A 260 9.94 23.52 15.02
N LEU A 261 9.50 24.62 15.64
CA LEU A 261 10.15 25.24 16.79
C LEU A 261 9.09 25.47 17.87
N ASP A 262 9.14 24.67 18.92
CA ASP A 262 8.37 24.93 20.14
C ASP A 262 9.10 25.99 20.96
N ASN A 263 8.71 27.25 20.82
CA ASN A 263 9.31 28.38 21.52
C ASN A 263 9.15 28.34 23.06
N THR A 264 8.35 27.41 23.60
CA THR A 264 8.28 27.19 25.05
C THR A 264 9.45 26.33 25.56
N ILE A 265 10.10 25.58 24.67
CA ILE A 265 11.21 24.67 24.96
C ILE A 265 12.51 25.16 24.29
N ALA A 266 12.44 25.47 23.00
CA ALA A 266 13.57 25.82 22.14
C ALA A 266 14.09 27.22 22.45
N LYS A 267 15.41 27.33 22.69
CA LYS A 267 16.12 28.61 22.74
C LYS A 267 16.83 28.83 21.42
N PHE A 268 17.09 30.09 21.06
CA PHE A 268 17.78 30.43 19.81
C PHE A 268 19.12 29.70 19.62
N LYS A 269 19.87 29.47 20.71
CA LYS A 269 21.13 28.74 20.71
C LYS A 269 20.99 27.22 20.48
N ASP A 270 19.79 26.69 20.66
CA ASP A 270 19.50 25.26 20.51
C ASP A 270 19.21 24.92 19.04
N ILE A 271 18.93 25.94 18.21
CA ILE A 271 18.73 25.82 16.76
C ILE A 271 20.07 25.45 16.12
N PRO A 272 20.19 24.24 15.53
CA PRO A 272 21.44 23.83 14.90
C PRO A 272 21.71 24.70 13.68
N THR A 273 22.94 25.21 13.58
CA THR A 273 23.49 25.81 12.35
C THR A 273 24.06 24.73 11.43
N GLU A 274 24.45 23.59 12.00
CA GLU A 274 24.89 22.36 11.35
C GLU A 274 24.55 21.18 12.26
N TYR A 275 24.20 20.04 11.69
CA TYR A 275 23.99 18.79 12.39
C TYR A 275 24.33 17.63 11.47
N ASP A 276 25.09 16.65 11.97
CA ASP A 276 25.59 15.50 11.20
C ASP A 276 26.23 15.89 9.85
N GLY A 277 27.09 16.92 9.86
CA GLY A 277 27.77 17.41 8.67
C GLY A 277 26.89 18.17 7.66
N LYS A 278 25.60 18.37 7.95
CA LYS A 278 24.65 19.09 7.10
C LYS A 278 24.33 20.46 7.67
N LYS A 279 24.50 21.51 6.87
CA LYS A 279 24.18 22.90 7.26
C LYS A 279 22.68 23.12 7.33
N ASN A 280 22.25 23.96 8.25
CA ASN A 280 20.89 24.48 8.25
C ASN A 280 20.69 25.43 7.06
N ILE A 281 19.71 25.10 6.22
CA ILE A 281 19.37 25.84 5.00
C ILE A 281 18.01 26.54 5.11
N GLY A 282 17.29 26.39 6.22
CA GLY A 282 16.02 27.06 6.42
C GLY A 282 15.34 26.74 7.74
N ILE A 283 14.56 27.70 8.23
CA ILE A 283 13.67 27.57 9.39
C ILE A 283 12.27 27.96 8.93
N MET A 284 11.31 27.05 9.07
CA MET A 284 9.92 27.19 8.63
C MET A 284 9.03 26.74 9.79
N CYS A 285 8.56 27.68 10.60
CA CYS A 285 7.81 27.42 11.83
C CYS A 285 6.60 28.35 11.92
#